data_AF-A0A0D2KUZ7-F1
#
_entry.id   AF-A0A0D2KUZ7-F1
#
_cell.length_a   1.000
_cell.length_b   1.000
_cell.length_c   1.000
_cell.angle_alpha   90.00
_cell.angle_beta   90.00
_cell.angle_gamma   90.00
#
_symmetry.space_group_name_H-M   'P 1'
#
loop_
_entity.id
_entity.type
_entity.pdbx_description
1 polymer ?
#
loop_
_entity_poly.entity_id
_entity_poly.type
_entity_poly.pdbx_seq_one_letter_code
_entity_poly.pdbx_strand_id
1 'polypeptide(L)'
;MQEQTRLRREVLRLKREMNAVSAQDEFSKWAKLRRQHDKAMEEHDRKAASISSSRTAFDSTATAIRWTCTSGLRLALQFWHAKTPVFTYPRGWFPWYIEFLLGFPRCPYGGVSINVWSTACATVIALVGDVVVYLIQSTQQVRGGAQKDKEKANGTRKEPVRT
;
A
#
# COMPACT_ATOMS: atom_id res chain seq x y z
N MET A 1 20.30 -12.09 10.90
CA MET A 1 20.97 -10.76 10.88
C MET A 1 22.49 -10.87 10.87
N GLN A 2 23.11 -11.64 11.77
CA GLN A 2 24.58 -11.77 11.83
C GLN A 2 25.21 -12.32 10.54
N GLU A 3 24.59 -13.30 9.89
CA GLU A 3 25.08 -13.84 8.61
C GLU A 3 25.06 -12.81 7.47
N GLN A 4 24.00 -12.00 7.35
CA GLN A 4 23.88 -10.92 6.37
C GLN A 4 25.01 -9.89 6.52
N THR A 5 25.33 -9.51 7.75
CA THR A 5 26.45 -8.59 8.04
C THR A 5 27.80 -9.23 7.73
N ARG A 6 27.93 -10.55 7.91
CA ARG A 6 29.15 -11.31 7.62
C ARG A 6 29.41 -11.42 6.12
N LEU A 7 28.38 -11.78 5.34
CA LEU A 7 28.41 -11.82 3.87
C LEU A 7 28.70 -10.44 3.25
N ARG A 8 28.10 -9.36 3.78
CA ARG A 8 28.44 -7.99 3.34
C ARG A 8 29.89 -7.63 3.59
N ARG A 9 30.46 -8.02 4.74
CA ARG A 9 31.88 -7.80 5.03
C ARG A 9 32.77 -8.61 4.10
N GLU A 10 32.41 -9.85 3.76
CA GLU A 10 33.15 -10.67 2.80
C GLU A 10 33.11 -10.08 1.39
N VAL A 11 31.95 -9.63 0.89
CA VAL A 11 31.84 -8.97 -0.41
C VAL A 11 32.69 -7.69 -0.45
N LEU A 12 32.64 -6.87 0.61
CA LEU A 12 33.47 -5.67 0.72
C LEU A 12 34.97 -5.99 0.83
N ARG A 13 35.34 -7.10 1.48
CA ARG A 13 36.73 -7.56 1.56
C ARG A 13 37.25 -8.04 0.21
N LEU A 14 36.48 -8.88 -0.49
CA LEU A 14 36.82 -9.35 -1.84
C LEU A 14 36.90 -8.20 -2.85
N LYS A 15 36.02 -7.19 -2.73
CA LYS A 15 36.07 -5.98 -3.57
C LYS A 15 37.35 -5.17 -3.34
N ARG A 16 37.84 -5.09 -2.09
CA ARG A 16 39.13 -4.45 -1.77
C ARG A 16 40.32 -5.25 -2.30
N GLU A 17 40.30 -6.57 -2.14
CA GLU A 17 41.35 -7.46 -2.66
C GLU A 17 41.42 -7.38 -4.21
N MET A 18 40.28 -7.31 -4.89
CA MET A 18 40.22 -7.21 -6.35
C MET A 18 40.71 -5.86 -6.89
N ASN A 19 40.57 -4.77 -6.11
CA ASN A 19 41.16 -3.47 -6.42
C ASN A 19 42.65 -3.37 -6.10
N ALA A 20 43.16 -4.23 -5.19
CA ALA A 20 44.58 -4.27 -4.83
C ALA A 20 45.41 -5.13 -5.79
N VAL A 21 44.79 -6.08 -6.51
CA VAL A 21 45.45 -6.92 -7.51
C VAL A 21 45.44 -6.22 -8.88
N SER A 22 46.63 -5.96 -9.42
CA SER A 22 46.79 -5.46 -10.80
C SER A 22 46.24 -6.49 -11.79
N ALA A 23 45.17 -6.13 -12.51
CA ALA A 23 44.46 -7.01 -13.42
C ALA A 23 45.33 -7.50 -14.59
N GLN A 24 46.44 -6.83 -14.91
CA GLN A 24 47.30 -7.14 -16.06
C GLN A 24 48.47 -8.08 -15.72
N ASP A 25 49.08 -7.97 -14.54
CA ASP A 25 50.23 -8.81 -14.15
C ASP A 25 49.82 -10.13 -13.46
N GLU A 26 48.67 -10.14 -12.77
CA GLU A 26 48.17 -11.32 -12.04
C GLU A 26 46.78 -11.76 -12.52
N PHE A 27 46.53 -11.76 -13.84
CA PHE A 27 45.24 -12.11 -14.46
C PHE A 27 44.67 -13.45 -13.94
N SER A 28 45.54 -14.43 -13.68
CA SER A 28 45.19 -15.74 -13.11
C SER A 28 44.58 -15.66 -11.70
N LYS A 29 45.13 -14.78 -10.85
CA LYS A 29 44.61 -14.54 -9.49
C LYS A 29 43.38 -13.63 -9.53
N TRP A 30 43.40 -12.59 -10.36
CA TRP A 30 42.26 -11.69 -10.55
C TRP A 30 41.02 -12.44 -11.07
N ALA A 31 41.16 -13.33 -12.05
CA ALA A 31 40.06 -14.13 -12.58
C ALA A 31 39.47 -15.10 -11.55
N LYS A 32 40.31 -15.73 -10.70
CA LYS A 32 39.83 -16.57 -9.59
C LYS A 32 39.09 -15.74 -8.54
N LEU A 33 39.63 -14.58 -8.17
CA LEU A 33 39.04 -13.68 -7.18
C LEU A 33 37.72 -13.08 -7.66
N ARG A 34 37.61 -12.75 -8.94
CA ARG A 34 36.38 -12.27 -9.59
C ARG A 34 35.26 -13.29 -9.50
N ARG A 35 35.52 -14.56 -9.83
CA ARG A 35 34.52 -15.64 -9.72
C ARG A 35 34.06 -15.86 -8.27
N GLN A 36 34.97 -15.74 -7.30
CA GLN A 36 34.60 -15.83 -5.88
C GLN A 36 33.75 -14.64 -5.43
N HIS A 37 34.07 -13.42 -5.91
CA HIS A 37 33.26 -12.23 -5.65
C HIS A 37 31.87 -12.35 -6.26
N ASP A 38 31.78 -12.75 -7.53
CA ASP A 38 30.50 -12.90 -8.22
C ASP A 38 29.63 -13.97 -7.55
N LYS A 39 30.23 -15.09 -7.09
CA LYS A 39 29.53 -16.13 -6.31
C LYS A 39 29.05 -15.63 -4.93
N ALA A 40 29.87 -14.87 -4.22
CA ALA A 40 29.51 -14.30 -2.91
C ALA A 40 28.41 -13.22 -3.04
N MET A 41 28.44 -12.45 -4.13
CA MET A 41 27.43 -11.44 -4.45
C MET A 41 26.08 -12.07 -4.80
N GLU A 42 26.09 -13.12 -5.64
CA GLU A 42 24.89 -13.89 -5.97
C GLU A 42 24.25 -14.51 -4.72
N GLU A 43 25.05 -15.07 -3.81
CA GLU A 43 24.54 -15.65 -2.56
C GLU A 43 23.94 -14.59 -1.63
N HIS A 44 24.56 -13.41 -1.56
CA HIS A 44 24.03 -12.28 -0.80
C HIS A 44 22.69 -11.80 -1.39
N ASP A 45 22.60 -11.61 -2.70
CA ASP A 45 21.38 -11.13 -3.35
C ASP A 45 20.25 -12.16 -3.26
N ARG A 46 20.55 -13.45 -3.41
CA ARG A 46 19.59 -14.54 -3.19
C ARG A 46 19.04 -14.54 -1.76
N LYS A 47 19.91 -14.38 -0.75
CA LYS A 47 19.50 -14.31 0.66
C LYS A 47 18.75 -13.02 0.99
N ALA A 48 19.10 -11.89 0.36
CA ALA A 48 18.37 -10.64 0.49
C ALA A 48 16.97 -10.74 -0.12
N ALA A 49 16.86 -11.34 -1.31
CA ALA A 49 15.60 -11.59 -2.00
C ALA A 49 14.68 -12.52 -1.20
N SER A 50 15.22 -13.60 -0.61
CA SER A 50 14.41 -14.51 0.22
C SER A 50 13.89 -13.88 1.51
N ILE A 51 14.67 -12.99 2.14
CA ILE A 51 14.22 -12.23 3.32
C ILE A 51 13.17 -11.21 2.92
N SER A 52 13.37 -10.51 1.80
CA SER A 52 12.40 -9.55 1.28
C SER A 52 11.09 -10.23 0.93
N SER A 53 11.13 -11.36 0.20
CA SER A 53 9.92 -12.11 -0.16
C SER A 53 9.20 -12.65 1.07
N SER A 54 9.94 -13.15 2.07
CA SER A 54 9.37 -13.59 3.34
C SER A 54 8.67 -12.44 4.07
N ARG A 55 9.31 -11.26 4.17
CA ARG A 55 8.70 -10.07 4.78
C ARG A 55 7.44 -9.64 4.05
N THR A 56 7.47 -9.57 2.72
CA THR A 56 6.30 -9.22 1.92
C THR A 56 5.17 -10.23 2.09
N ALA A 57 5.49 -11.53 2.17
CA ALA A 57 4.50 -12.57 2.42
C ALA A 57 3.90 -12.48 3.84
N PHE A 58 4.70 -12.15 4.85
CA PHE A 58 4.21 -11.91 6.20
C PHE A 58 3.31 -10.68 6.27
N ASP A 59 3.73 -9.56 5.68
CA ASP A 59 2.96 -8.32 5.69
C ASP A 59 1.66 -8.47 4.91
N SER A 60 1.68 -9.15 3.75
CA SER A 60 0.47 -9.42 2.97
C SER A 60 -0.47 -10.37 3.71
N THR A 61 0.04 -11.43 4.34
CA THR A 61 -0.75 -12.36 5.15
C THR A 61 -1.34 -11.66 6.37
N ALA A 62 -0.56 -10.86 7.11
CA ALA A 62 -1.04 -10.11 8.27
C ALA A 62 -2.10 -9.09 7.88
N THR A 63 -1.92 -8.41 6.75
CA THR A 63 -2.91 -7.46 6.21
C THR A 63 -4.18 -8.19 5.77
N ALA A 64 -4.04 -9.33 5.09
CA ALA A 64 -5.17 -10.15 4.65
C ALA A 64 -5.94 -10.72 5.84
N ILE A 65 -5.25 -11.23 6.87
CA ILE A 65 -5.88 -11.72 8.11
C ILE A 65 -6.59 -10.56 8.81
N ARG A 66 -5.93 -9.42 9.01
CA ARG A 66 -6.56 -8.25 9.64
C ARG A 66 -7.79 -7.81 8.86
N TRP A 67 -7.71 -7.75 7.53
CA TRP A 67 -8.84 -7.39 6.67
C TRP A 67 -9.96 -8.43 6.75
N THR A 68 -9.64 -9.72 6.70
CA THR A 68 -10.61 -10.82 6.76
C THR A 68 -11.26 -10.92 8.14
N CYS A 69 -10.50 -10.74 9.23
CA CYS A 69 -11.04 -10.67 10.57
C CYS A 69 -11.94 -9.45 10.75
N THR A 70 -11.51 -8.26 10.27
CA THR A 70 -12.31 -7.03 10.41
C THR A 70 -13.58 -7.10 9.58
N SER A 71 -13.47 -7.47 8.30
CA SER A 71 -14.59 -7.60 7.37
C SER A 71 -15.47 -8.80 7.70
N GLY A 72 -14.87 -9.94 8.06
CA GLY A 72 -15.56 -11.17 8.41
C GLY A 72 -16.32 -11.05 9.73
N LEU A 73 -15.73 -10.46 10.76
CA LEU A 73 -16.44 -10.17 12.00
C LEU A 73 -17.58 -9.17 11.77
N ARG A 74 -17.34 -8.13 10.97
CA ARG A 74 -18.37 -7.17 10.58
C ARG A 74 -19.51 -7.85 9.81
N LEU A 75 -19.21 -8.75 8.88
CA LEU A 75 -20.20 -9.52 8.12
C LEU A 75 -20.93 -10.55 8.99
N ALA A 76 -20.24 -11.21 9.92
CA ALA A 76 -20.84 -12.15 10.85
C ALA A 76 -21.82 -11.44 11.80
N LEU A 77 -21.44 -10.29 12.33
CA LEU A 77 -22.32 -9.44 13.14
C LEU A 77 -23.50 -8.91 12.32
N GLN A 78 -23.26 -8.44 11.08
CA GLN A 78 -24.33 -8.07 10.15
C GLN A 78 -25.28 -9.23 9.85
N PHE A 79 -24.76 -10.44 9.68
CA PHE A 79 -25.57 -11.63 9.44
C PHE A 79 -26.38 -12.03 10.68
N TRP A 80 -25.83 -11.83 11.88
CA TRP A 80 -26.50 -12.14 13.13
C TRP A 80 -27.60 -11.11 13.47
N HIS A 81 -27.33 -9.82 13.26
CA HIS A 81 -28.30 -8.73 13.44
C HIS A 81 -29.26 -8.53 12.26
N ALA A 82 -29.09 -9.29 11.17
CA ALA A 82 -30.03 -9.26 10.04
C ALA A 82 -31.46 -9.69 10.41
N LYS A 83 -31.65 -10.28 11.59
CA LYS A 83 -32.98 -10.72 12.09
C LYS A 83 -33.73 -9.65 12.87
N THR A 84 -33.11 -8.51 13.20
CA THR A 84 -33.74 -7.41 13.94
C THR A 84 -33.98 -6.22 13.01
N PRO A 85 -35.24 -5.82 12.75
CA PRO A 85 -35.53 -4.67 11.91
C PRO A 85 -34.99 -3.40 12.58
N VAL A 86 -34.11 -2.65 11.89
CA VAL A 86 -33.48 -1.44 12.43
C VAL A 86 -34.51 -0.31 12.61
N PHE A 87 -35.49 -0.25 11.72
CA PHE A 87 -36.56 0.74 11.75
C PHE A 87 -37.85 0.09 11.26
N THR A 88 -38.88 0.08 12.10
CA THR A 88 -40.22 -0.38 11.74
C THR A 88 -41.05 0.82 11.30
N TYR A 89 -41.57 0.81 10.07
CA TYR A 89 -42.45 1.86 9.57
C TYR A 89 -43.91 1.36 9.51
N PRO A 90 -44.92 2.22 9.73
CA PRO A 90 -46.32 1.83 9.62
C PRO A 90 -46.65 1.39 8.20
N ARG A 91 -47.34 0.24 8.08
CA ARG A 91 -47.68 -0.41 6.80
C ARG A 91 -48.37 0.58 5.84
N GLY A 92 -47.88 0.69 4.60
CA GLY A 92 -48.49 1.50 3.54
C GLY A 92 -47.78 2.83 3.22
N TRP A 93 -46.63 3.13 3.82
CA TRP A 93 -45.88 4.37 3.53
C TRP A 93 -45.11 4.32 2.20
N PHE A 94 -44.74 3.12 1.71
CA PHE A 94 -43.91 2.95 0.53
C PHE A 94 -44.58 2.05 -0.54
N PRO A 95 -44.39 2.35 -1.84
CA PRO A 95 -44.75 1.45 -2.94
C PRO A 95 -44.08 0.07 -2.82
N TRP A 96 -44.76 -0.98 -3.29
CA TRP A 96 -44.31 -2.39 -3.27
C TRP A 96 -42.83 -2.60 -3.62
N TYR A 97 -42.31 -1.88 -4.62
CA TYR A 97 -40.91 -2.00 -5.06
C TYR A 97 -39.89 -1.60 -4.00
N ILE A 98 -40.20 -0.55 -3.23
CA ILE A 98 -39.32 -0.04 -2.17
C ILE A 98 -39.41 -0.96 -0.96
N GLU A 99 -40.59 -1.52 -0.66
CA GLU A 99 -40.73 -2.52 0.40
C GLU A 99 -39.91 -3.78 0.11
N PHE A 100 -39.87 -4.22 -1.15
CA PHE A 100 -39.03 -5.34 -1.58
C PHE A 100 -37.53 -5.03 -1.45
N LEU A 101 -37.11 -3.84 -1.92
CA LEU A 101 -35.70 -3.44 -1.88
C LEU A 101 -35.19 -3.20 -0.45
N LEU A 102 -36.03 -2.63 0.43
CA LEU A 102 -35.73 -2.45 1.85
C LEU A 102 -35.69 -3.79 2.62
N GLY A 103 -36.47 -4.80 2.19
CA GLY A 103 -36.59 -6.11 2.83
C GLY A 103 -35.57 -7.18 2.38
N PHE A 104 -34.99 -7.04 1.19
CA PHE A 104 -33.98 -7.95 0.66
C PHE A 104 -32.72 -7.94 1.57
N PRO A 105 -32.11 -9.08 1.99
CA PRO A 105 -32.34 -10.50 1.68
C PRO A 105 -32.90 -11.34 2.86
N ARG A 106 -33.35 -10.76 3.99
CA ARG A 106 -33.83 -11.55 5.15
C ARG A 106 -34.69 -10.81 6.18
N CYS A 107 -35.28 -9.65 5.87
CA CYS A 107 -36.17 -8.99 6.83
C CYS A 107 -37.63 -9.43 6.62
N PRO A 108 -38.35 -9.91 7.64
CA PRO A 108 -39.80 -10.07 7.55
C PRO A 108 -40.46 -8.70 7.33
N TYR A 109 -41.56 -8.68 6.58
CA TYR A 109 -42.29 -7.50 6.14
C TYR A 109 -42.46 -6.44 7.25
N GLY A 110 -42.01 -5.21 7.00
CA GLY A 110 -42.20 -4.06 7.89
C GLY A 110 -40.93 -3.44 8.49
N GLY A 111 -39.73 -3.72 7.97
CA GLY A 111 -38.51 -3.05 8.42
C GLY A 111 -37.37 -3.02 7.41
N VAL A 112 -36.40 -2.14 7.65
CA VAL A 112 -35.20 -1.98 6.81
C VAL A 112 -34.15 -3.05 7.16
N SER A 113 -33.70 -3.78 6.13
CA SER A 113 -32.62 -4.77 6.22
C SER A 113 -31.31 -4.12 6.66
N ILE A 114 -30.60 -4.76 7.59
CA ILE A 114 -29.30 -4.30 8.07
C ILE A 114 -28.26 -4.19 6.93
N ASN A 115 -28.40 -4.99 5.87
CA ASN A 115 -27.51 -4.94 4.72
C ASN A 115 -27.76 -3.68 3.89
N VAL A 116 -29.01 -3.31 3.66
CA VAL A 116 -29.38 -2.07 2.96
C VAL A 116 -28.90 -0.85 3.76
N TRP A 117 -29.10 -0.87 5.08
CA TRP A 117 -28.60 0.17 5.97
C TRP A 117 -27.06 0.29 5.94
N SER A 118 -26.34 -0.84 6.03
CA SER A 118 -24.87 -0.85 5.98
C SER A 118 -24.33 -0.37 4.63
N THR A 119 -24.97 -0.76 3.52
CA THR A 119 -24.63 -0.26 2.19
C THR A 119 -24.89 1.24 2.07
N ALA A 120 -26.00 1.75 2.59
CA ALA A 120 -26.29 3.18 2.61
C ALA A 120 -25.26 3.97 3.45
N CYS A 121 -24.87 3.47 4.62
CA CYS A 121 -23.79 4.08 5.39
C CYS A 121 -22.44 4.00 4.64
N ALA A 122 -22.16 2.89 3.95
CA ALA A 122 -20.93 2.73 3.19
C ALA A 122 -20.84 3.71 2.01
N THR A 123 -21.94 3.94 1.29
CA THR A 123 -21.96 4.93 0.19
C THR A 123 -21.76 6.35 0.72
N VAL A 124 -22.39 6.70 1.84
CA VAL A 124 -22.17 8.01 2.48
C VAL A 124 -20.71 8.19 2.91
N ILE A 125 -20.11 7.18 3.56
CA ILE A 125 -18.70 7.22 3.98
C ILE A 125 -17.78 7.33 2.76
N ALA A 126 -18.06 6.62 1.66
CA ALA A 126 -17.28 6.71 0.43
C ALA A 126 -17.33 8.11 -0.18
N LEU A 127 -18.52 8.71 -0.28
CA LEU A 127 -18.69 10.08 -0.78
C LEU A 127 -17.94 11.10 0.07
N VAL A 128 -18.03 11.00 1.40
CA VAL A 128 -17.26 11.87 2.30
C VAL A 128 -15.76 11.63 2.15
N GLY A 129 -15.34 10.38 2.00
CA GLY A 129 -13.95 10.01 1.73
C GLY A 129 -13.41 10.65 0.45
N ASP A 130 -14.16 10.58 -0.64
CA ASP A 130 -13.80 11.20 -1.93
C ASP A 130 -13.67 12.72 -1.81
N VAL A 131 -14.59 13.37 -1.07
CA VAL A 131 -14.52 14.81 -0.79
C VAL A 131 -13.26 15.15 0.01
N VAL A 132 -12.93 14.39 1.06
CA VAL A 132 -11.72 14.62 1.86
C VAL A 132 -10.45 14.43 1.02
N VAL A 133 -10.40 13.38 0.19
CA VAL A 133 -9.27 13.14 -0.72
C VAL A 133 -9.15 14.27 -1.75
N TYR A 134 -10.26 14.76 -2.28
CA TYR A 134 -10.28 15.92 -3.18
C TYR A 134 -9.77 17.21 -2.50
N LEU A 135 -10.12 17.43 -1.22
CA LEU A 135 -9.62 18.56 -0.44
C LEU A 135 -8.10 18.44 -0.16
N ILE A 136 -7.61 17.23 0.11
CA ILE A 136 -6.17 17.00 0.30
C ILE A 136 -5.41 17.20 -1.03
N GLN A 137 -5.93 16.70 -2.15
CA GLN A 137 -5.31 16.90 -3.45
C GLN A 137 -5.32 18.37 -3.89
N SER A 138 -6.42 19.08 -3.68
CA SER A 138 -6.50 20.52 -4.01
C SER A 138 -5.53 21.36 -3.18
N THR A 139 -5.36 21.06 -1.89
CA THR A 139 -4.35 21.74 -1.05
C THR A 139 -2.92 21.42 -1.48
N GLN A 140 -2.63 20.19 -1.91
CA GLN A 140 -1.32 19.84 -2.47
C GLN A 140 -1.06 20.50 -3.83
N GLN A 141 -2.08 20.62 -4.68
CA GLN A 141 -1.98 21.27 -5.99
C GLN A 141 -1.72 22.78 -5.86
N VAL A 142 -2.38 23.46 -4.91
CA VAL A 142 -2.10 24.87 -4.59
C VAL A 142 -0.66 25.04 -4.10
N ARG A 143 -0.17 24.11 -3.26
CA ARG A 143 1.21 24.15 -2.73
C ARG A 143 2.26 23.85 -3.81
N GLY A 144 1.97 22.92 -4.72
CA GLY A 144 2.81 22.61 -5.88
C GLY A 144 2.85 23.72 -6.95
N GLY A 145 1.72 24.41 -7.16
CA GLY A 145 1.63 25.59 -8.03
C GLY A 145 2.44 26.76 -7.49
N ALA A 146 2.28 27.07 -6.19
CA ALA A 146 3.06 28.11 -5.52
C ALA A 146 4.58 27.84 -5.54
N GLN A 147 5.01 26.57 -5.55
CA GLN A 147 6.42 26.20 -5.66
C GLN A 147 6.96 26.37 -7.10
N LYS A 148 6.16 26.01 -8.11
CA LYS A 148 6.51 26.23 -9.53
C LYS A 148 6.61 27.72 -9.88
N ASP A 149 5.73 28.55 -9.33
CA ASP A 149 5.79 30.01 -9.56
C ASP A 149 6.99 30.66 -8.88
N LYS A 150 7.37 30.18 -7.67
CA LYS A 150 8.60 30.63 -7.00
C LYS A 150 9.86 30.24 -7.77
N GLU A 151 9.89 29.06 -8.39
CA GLU A 151 11.03 28.60 -9.18
C GLU A 151 11.18 29.37 -10.50
N LYS A 152 10.05 29.67 -11.18
CA LYS A 152 10.06 30.55 -12.36
C LYS A 152 10.49 31.98 -12.03
N ALA A 153 9.99 32.57 -10.95
CA ALA A 153 10.37 33.91 -10.52
C ALA A 153 11.87 34.01 -10.14
N ASN A 154 12.43 32.96 -9.53
CA ASN A 154 13.86 32.91 -9.20
C ASN A 154 14.75 32.67 -10.44
N GLY A 155 14.25 31.95 -11.45
CA GLY A 155 14.92 31.80 -12.74
C GLY A 155 15.00 33.12 -13.53
N THR A 156 13.89 33.86 -13.59
CA THR A 156 13.84 35.16 -14.28
C THR A 156 14.68 36.24 -13.60
N ARG A 157 14.83 36.20 -12.26
CA ARG A 157 15.67 37.16 -11.52
C ARG A 157 17.18 36.97 -11.77
N LYS A 158 17.62 35.81 -12.25
CA LYS A 158 19.04 35.53 -12.52
C LYS A 158 19.51 35.98 -13.90
N GLU A 159 18.62 36.42 -14.77
CA GLU A 159 18.94 37.11 -16.02
C GLU A 159 18.41 38.55 -15.95
N PRO A 160 19.16 39.48 -15.34
CA PRO A 160 19.70 40.51 -16.23
C PRO A 160 21.09 41.02 -15.84
N VAL A 161 21.71 41.63 -16.86
CA VAL A 161 23.01 42.32 -16.89
C VAL A 161 24.15 41.44 -17.38
N ARG A 162 24.06 41.10 -18.68
CA ARG A 162 25.24 40.96 -19.53
C ARG A 162 25.38 42.27 -20.31
N THR A 163 26.23 43.16 -19.81
CA THR A 163 26.86 44.26 -20.55
C THR A 163 28.32 44.28 -20.15
#